data_AF-A0A936ELG5-F1
#
_entry.id   AF-A0A936ELG5-F1
#
_cell.length_a   1.000
_cell.length_b   1.000
_cell.length_c   1.000
_cell.angle_alpha   90.00
_cell.angle_beta   90.00
_cell.angle_gamma   90.00
#
_symmetry.space_group_name_H-M   'P 1'
#
loop_
_entity.id
_entity.type
_entity.pdbx_description
1 polymer ?
#
loop_
_entity_poly.entity_id
_entity_poly.type
_entity_poly.pdbx_seq_one_letter_code
_entity_poly.pdbx_strand_id
1 'polypeptide(L)'
;MDLVGEQIDVETGKWVNARSHIGAYIDSYYEYLYKSWLLFGDKDFKTAFDVHNTAIKKHLISKTDKGWFMHQIDMNTGKQIGTTYGALEAFYAGLCAFAGDVETGRQIQEANYYMWTRFNIEPEEFDFKADTITSAYYILRPENLESAFYMYRLTGELKYLWQGKVMVESIIEHCKNDAGFASLKNVQTFEKTNSMESFFFGETLKYAYLIFAPESTLDFKKVVLTTEAHPFKIGKAN
;
A
#
# COMPACT_ATOMS: atom_id res chain seq x y z
N MET A 1 -1.97 15.52 -17.58
CA MET A 1 -1.09 15.47 -16.41
C MET A 1 -0.53 14.06 -16.17
N ASP A 2 -0.75 13.12 -17.09
CA ASP A 2 -0.29 11.73 -16.98
C ASP A 2 -0.75 11.00 -15.72
N LEU A 3 -1.87 11.45 -15.16
CA LEU A 3 -2.59 10.85 -14.05
C LEU A 3 -3.92 10.28 -14.57
N VAL A 4 -4.45 9.28 -13.87
CA VAL A 4 -5.75 8.66 -14.17
C VAL A 4 -6.82 9.11 -13.17
N GLY A 5 -8.07 9.09 -13.59
CA GLY A 5 -9.22 9.33 -12.72
C GLY A 5 -9.66 8.04 -12.01
N GLU A 6 -10.37 8.17 -10.89
CA GLU A 6 -10.79 7.00 -10.11
C GLU A 6 -11.92 6.18 -10.76
N GLN A 7 -12.67 6.74 -11.73
CA GLN A 7 -13.78 6.04 -12.40
C GLN A 7 -13.87 6.34 -13.90
N ILE A 8 -14.00 5.28 -14.69
CA ILE A 8 -14.13 5.31 -16.15
C ILE A 8 -15.44 4.65 -16.60
N ASP A 9 -16.10 5.25 -17.58
CA ASP A 9 -17.25 4.66 -18.26
C ASP A 9 -16.78 3.64 -19.31
N VAL A 10 -17.21 2.39 -19.18
CA VAL A 10 -16.73 1.27 -20.00
C VAL A 10 -17.29 1.27 -21.43
N GLU A 11 -18.38 1.98 -21.70
CA GLU A 11 -18.97 2.07 -23.04
C GLU A 11 -18.32 3.18 -23.86
N THR A 12 -18.00 4.30 -23.21
CA THR A 12 -17.51 5.52 -23.87
C THR A 12 -16.00 5.72 -23.73
N GLY A 13 -15.35 5.05 -22.77
CA GLY A 13 -13.94 5.23 -22.44
C GLY A 13 -13.64 6.59 -21.78
N LYS A 14 -14.65 7.32 -21.33
CA LYS A 14 -14.49 8.64 -20.71
C LYS A 14 -14.41 8.53 -19.19
N TRP A 15 -13.54 9.33 -18.59
CA TRP A 15 -13.52 9.52 -17.14
C TRP A 15 -14.83 10.16 -16.68
N VAL A 16 -15.49 9.52 -15.71
CA VAL A 16 -16.70 10.06 -15.05
C VAL A 16 -16.38 10.68 -13.69
N ASN A 17 -15.25 10.30 -13.10
CA ASN A 17 -14.67 10.97 -11.95
C ASN A 17 -13.19 11.27 -12.21
N ALA A 18 -12.83 12.55 -12.21
CA ALA A 18 -11.49 13.06 -12.49
C ALA A 18 -10.62 13.17 -11.21
N ARG A 19 -11.13 12.79 -10.04
CA ARG A 19 -10.32 12.68 -8.82
C ARG A 19 -9.23 11.64 -9.02
N SER A 20 -8.01 12.02 -8.68
CA SER A 20 -6.80 11.22 -8.87
C SER A 20 -5.99 11.14 -7.59
N HIS A 21 -5.55 9.94 -7.28
CA HIS A 21 -4.79 9.55 -6.09
C HIS A 21 -4.13 8.19 -6.32
N ILE A 22 -3.72 7.52 -5.23
CA ILE A 22 -3.13 6.17 -5.27
C ILE A 22 -3.91 5.12 -4.46
N GLY A 23 -4.90 5.49 -3.65
CA GLY A 23 -5.75 4.53 -2.92
C GLY A 23 -6.82 3.83 -3.76
N ALA A 24 -7.91 3.44 -3.09
CA ALA A 24 -9.02 2.63 -3.61
C ALA A 24 -9.45 2.99 -5.05
N TYR A 25 -9.93 1.99 -5.80
CA TYR A 25 -10.34 2.09 -7.22
C TYR A 25 -9.19 2.12 -8.24
N ILE A 26 -8.01 2.65 -7.90
CA ILE A 26 -6.89 2.83 -8.85
C ILE A 26 -5.53 2.37 -8.34
N ASP A 27 -5.38 2.05 -7.06
CA ASP A 27 -4.18 1.46 -6.43
C ASP A 27 -3.49 0.38 -7.28
N SER A 28 -4.15 -0.76 -7.42
CA SER A 28 -3.65 -1.99 -8.04
C SER A 28 -3.49 -1.84 -9.56
N TYR A 29 -4.13 -0.85 -10.20
CA TYR A 29 -3.82 -0.50 -11.59
C TYR A 29 -2.33 -0.16 -11.74
N TYR A 30 -1.80 0.74 -10.89
CA TYR A 30 -0.38 1.12 -10.95
C TYR A 30 0.54 -0.06 -10.61
N GLU A 31 0.14 -0.85 -9.62
CA GLU A 31 0.88 -2.04 -9.20
C GLU A 31 1.00 -3.05 -10.34
N TYR A 32 -0.10 -3.33 -11.04
CA TYR A 32 -0.13 -4.28 -12.14
C TYR A 32 0.60 -3.80 -13.38
N LEU A 33 0.75 -2.49 -13.63
CA LEU A 33 1.64 -2.02 -14.69
C LEU A 33 3.08 -2.49 -14.42
N TYR A 34 3.58 -2.31 -13.20
CA TYR A 34 4.95 -2.75 -12.90
C TYR A 34 5.08 -4.27 -12.80
N LYS A 35 4.14 -4.92 -12.10
CA LYS A 35 4.17 -6.37 -11.88
C LYS A 35 3.95 -7.15 -13.19
N SER A 36 3.13 -6.68 -14.11
CA SER A 36 2.93 -7.30 -15.43
C SER A 36 4.15 -7.16 -16.33
N TRP A 37 4.84 -6.01 -16.28
CA TRP A 37 6.14 -5.88 -16.95
C TRP A 37 7.14 -6.93 -16.46
N LEU A 38 7.24 -7.14 -15.13
CA LEU A 38 8.12 -8.15 -14.57
C LEU A 38 7.71 -9.58 -14.98
N LEU A 39 6.41 -9.88 -14.99
CA LEU A 39 5.91 -11.23 -15.30
C LEU A 39 6.04 -11.59 -16.78
N PHE A 40 5.79 -10.65 -17.68
CA PHE A 40 5.61 -10.91 -19.11
C PHE A 40 6.68 -10.26 -19.99
N GLY A 41 7.50 -9.35 -19.47
CA GLY A 41 8.51 -8.64 -20.25
C GLY A 41 7.95 -7.60 -21.23
N ASP A 42 6.65 -7.30 -21.16
CA ASP A 42 5.99 -6.35 -22.05
C ASP A 42 6.37 -4.90 -21.69
N LYS A 43 6.92 -4.19 -22.66
CA LYS A 43 7.45 -2.83 -22.50
C LYS A 43 6.35 -1.77 -22.44
N ASP A 44 5.15 -2.07 -22.92
CA ASP A 44 4.03 -1.11 -22.87
C ASP A 44 3.58 -0.91 -21.42
N PHE A 45 3.52 -2.00 -20.64
CA PHE A 45 3.29 -1.92 -19.20
C PHE A 45 4.36 -1.11 -18.47
N LYS A 46 5.65 -1.32 -18.81
CA LYS A 46 6.73 -0.54 -18.21
C LYS A 46 6.66 0.94 -18.56
N THR A 47 6.36 1.24 -19.81
CA THR A 47 6.24 2.61 -20.31
C THR A 47 5.09 3.34 -19.61
N ALA A 48 3.92 2.69 -19.52
CA ALA A 48 2.78 3.24 -18.79
C ALA A 48 3.09 3.43 -17.30
N PHE A 49 3.74 2.44 -16.66
CA PHE A 49 4.17 2.58 -15.27
C PHE A 49 5.09 3.79 -15.09
N ASP A 50 6.11 3.95 -15.93
CA ASP A 50 7.07 5.05 -15.79
C ASP A 50 6.42 6.42 -15.96
N VAL A 51 5.49 6.54 -16.91
CA VAL A 51 4.69 7.75 -17.14
C VAL A 51 3.86 8.09 -15.91
N HIS A 52 3.06 7.15 -15.42
CA HIS A 52 2.17 7.38 -14.27
C HIS A 52 2.94 7.56 -12.96
N ASN A 53 3.95 6.73 -12.70
CA ASN A 53 4.77 6.81 -11.50
C ASN A 53 5.52 8.15 -11.40
N THR A 54 6.00 8.66 -12.53
CA THR A 54 6.61 10.01 -12.58
C THR A 54 5.57 11.09 -12.27
N ALA A 55 4.37 10.99 -12.83
CA ALA A 55 3.28 11.93 -12.58
C ALA A 55 2.80 11.92 -11.13
N ILE A 56 2.60 10.73 -10.54
CA ILE A 56 2.22 10.55 -9.14
C ILE A 56 3.21 11.27 -8.22
N LYS A 57 4.51 10.99 -8.37
CA LYS A 57 5.53 11.60 -7.51
C LYS A 57 5.63 13.11 -7.69
N LYS A 58 5.37 13.61 -8.91
CA LYS A 58 5.39 15.04 -9.20
C LYS A 58 4.18 15.78 -8.61
N HIS A 59 3.01 15.16 -8.63
CA HIS A 59 1.75 15.85 -8.42
C HIS A 59 1.05 15.52 -7.11
N LEU A 60 1.26 14.34 -6.53
CA LEU A 60 0.47 13.85 -5.40
C LEU A 60 1.22 13.87 -4.07
N ILE A 61 2.55 14.01 -4.07
CA ILE A 61 3.35 13.98 -2.84
C ILE A 61 3.13 15.24 -2.00
N SER A 62 2.77 15.03 -0.72
CA SER A 62 2.81 16.02 0.35
C SER A 62 3.94 15.70 1.31
N LYS A 63 4.99 16.53 1.32
CA LYS A 63 6.12 16.37 2.24
C LYS A 63 5.79 16.94 3.60
N THR A 64 5.98 16.16 4.66
CA THR A 64 5.72 16.57 6.05
C THR A 64 6.90 16.21 6.95
N ASP A 65 6.84 16.62 8.22
CA ASP A 65 7.76 16.20 9.28
C ASP A 65 7.63 14.72 9.69
N LYS A 66 6.54 14.07 9.27
CA LYS A 66 6.18 12.68 9.60
C LYS A 66 6.42 11.71 8.43
N GLY A 67 7.10 12.15 7.38
CA GLY A 67 7.22 11.42 6.11
C GLY A 67 6.40 12.06 4.99
N TRP A 68 6.28 11.35 3.88
CA TRP A 68 5.57 11.82 2.68
C TRP A 68 4.22 11.12 2.55
N PHE A 69 3.14 11.90 2.66
CA PHE A 69 1.78 11.45 2.37
C PHE A 69 1.40 11.73 0.92
N MET A 70 0.29 11.15 0.48
CA MET A 70 -0.25 11.35 -0.86
C MET A 70 -1.57 12.12 -0.77
N HIS A 71 -1.62 13.33 -1.33
CA HIS A 71 -2.87 14.10 -1.42
C HIS A 71 -3.62 13.76 -2.72
N GLN A 72 -4.88 14.14 -2.76
CA GLN A 72 -5.77 13.89 -3.89
C GLN A 72 -5.90 15.16 -4.73
N ILE A 73 -5.93 15.03 -6.05
CA ILE A 73 -6.09 16.15 -6.97
C ILE A 73 -7.20 15.87 -8.00
N ASP A 74 -7.67 16.91 -8.67
CA ASP A 74 -8.36 16.77 -9.95
C ASP A 74 -7.31 16.61 -11.08
N MET A 75 -7.37 15.52 -11.85
CA MET A 75 -6.34 15.19 -12.85
C MET A 75 -6.28 16.15 -14.05
N ASN A 76 -7.33 16.93 -14.29
CA ASN A 76 -7.42 17.84 -15.42
C ASN A 76 -6.82 19.21 -15.08
N THR A 77 -7.07 19.67 -13.85
CA THR A 77 -6.69 21.01 -13.38
C THR A 77 -5.46 21.00 -12.50
N GLY A 78 -5.13 19.86 -11.90
CA GLY A 78 -4.06 19.74 -10.90
C GLY A 78 -4.40 20.35 -9.55
N LYS A 79 -5.65 20.79 -9.35
CA LYS A 79 -6.09 21.38 -8.09
C LYS A 79 -6.14 20.29 -7.02
N GLN A 80 -5.48 20.53 -5.89
CA GLN A 80 -5.63 19.68 -4.70
C GLN A 80 -7.07 19.72 -4.18
N ILE A 81 -7.66 18.55 -3.94
CA ILE A 81 -9.06 18.39 -3.52
C ILE A 81 -9.22 17.61 -2.21
N GLY A 82 -8.19 16.91 -1.73
CA GLY A 82 -8.29 16.15 -0.49
C GLY A 82 -6.94 15.78 0.12
N THR A 83 -6.97 15.47 1.42
CA THR A 83 -5.82 15.11 2.26
C THR A 83 -6.09 13.85 3.09
N THR A 84 -7.07 13.04 2.68
CA THR A 84 -7.26 11.72 3.28
C THR A 84 -6.21 10.75 2.75
N TYR A 85 -5.68 9.94 3.66
CA TYR A 85 -4.70 8.89 3.43
C TYR A 85 -5.06 7.72 4.34
N GLY A 86 -4.93 6.49 3.85
CA GLY A 86 -5.44 5.33 4.54
C GLY A 86 -4.59 4.09 4.36
N ALA A 87 -5.17 2.97 4.78
CA ALA A 87 -4.52 1.66 4.71
C ALA A 87 -4.13 1.31 3.27
N LEU A 88 -5.02 1.53 2.30
CA LEU A 88 -4.77 1.17 0.90
C LEU A 88 -3.63 1.97 0.28
N GLU A 89 -3.48 3.26 0.60
CA GLU A 89 -2.37 4.06 0.08
C GLU A 89 -0.98 3.58 0.55
N ALA A 90 -0.92 2.79 1.61
CA ALA A 90 0.33 2.33 2.20
C ALA A 90 1.14 1.41 1.27
N PHE A 91 0.50 0.71 0.32
CA PHE A 91 1.15 -0.20 -0.64
C PHE A 91 2.26 0.48 -1.46
N TYR A 92 2.11 1.79 -1.69
CA TYR A 92 2.91 2.51 -2.67
C TYR A 92 4.37 2.69 -2.25
N ALA A 93 4.66 2.63 -0.93
CA ALA A 93 6.03 2.61 -0.43
C ALA A 93 6.78 1.35 -0.91
N GLY A 94 6.15 0.18 -0.75
CA GLY A 94 6.65 -1.11 -1.25
C GLY A 94 6.80 -1.12 -2.76
N LEU A 95 5.82 -0.58 -3.50
CA LEU A 95 5.89 -0.47 -4.96
C LEU A 95 7.05 0.42 -5.41
N CYS A 96 7.29 1.56 -4.76
CA CYS A 96 8.43 2.43 -5.06
C CYS A 96 9.76 1.70 -4.90
N ALA A 97 9.95 1.02 -3.76
CA ALA A 97 11.18 0.25 -3.54
C ALA A 97 11.33 -0.91 -4.52
N PHE A 98 10.25 -1.65 -4.80
CA PHE A 98 10.26 -2.75 -5.75
C PHE A 98 10.59 -2.26 -7.17
N ALA A 99 10.14 -1.06 -7.52
CA ALA A 99 10.49 -0.36 -8.74
C ALA A 99 11.91 0.24 -8.78
N GLY A 100 12.70 0.11 -7.72
CA GLY A 100 14.07 0.61 -7.61
C GLY A 100 14.18 2.05 -7.09
N ASP A 101 13.06 2.71 -6.75
CA ASP A 101 13.02 4.04 -6.11
C ASP A 101 12.90 3.90 -4.59
N VAL A 102 13.97 3.37 -3.98
CA VAL A 102 14.02 3.13 -2.54
C VAL A 102 13.86 4.41 -1.75
N GLU A 103 14.42 5.55 -2.18
CA GLU A 103 14.37 6.80 -1.41
C GLU A 103 12.95 7.34 -1.27
N THR A 104 12.16 7.30 -2.35
CA THR A 104 10.74 7.66 -2.26
C THR A 104 10.01 6.67 -1.34
N GLY A 105 10.28 5.36 -1.49
CA GLY A 105 9.74 4.31 -0.62
C GLY A 105 10.05 4.56 0.86
N ARG A 106 11.27 5.01 1.20
CA ARG A 106 11.64 5.35 2.59
C ARG A 106 10.74 6.43 3.15
N GLN A 107 10.57 7.53 2.41
CA GLN A 107 9.81 8.69 2.89
C GLN A 107 8.33 8.38 3.10
N ILE A 108 7.75 7.57 2.21
CA ILE A 108 6.35 7.14 2.34
C ILE A 108 6.21 6.11 3.45
N GLN A 109 7.17 5.19 3.63
CA GLN A 109 7.12 4.22 4.72
C GLN A 109 7.25 4.87 6.10
N GLU A 110 7.97 5.99 6.25
CA GLU A 110 7.93 6.78 7.49
C GLU A 110 6.52 7.31 7.79
N ALA A 111 5.78 7.77 6.76
CA ALA A 111 4.39 8.22 6.89
C ALA A 111 3.43 7.07 7.23
N ASN A 112 3.60 5.91 6.58
CA ASN A 112 2.87 4.68 6.90
C ASN A 112 3.08 4.27 8.36
N TYR A 113 4.33 4.28 8.82
CA TYR A 113 4.65 3.90 10.19
C TYR A 113 4.15 4.92 11.21
N TYR A 114 4.17 6.21 10.86
CA TYR A 114 3.51 7.25 11.65
C TYR A 114 2.01 6.95 11.80
N MET A 115 1.29 6.71 10.70
CA MET A 115 -0.15 6.42 10.75
C MET A 115 -0.44 5.23 11.67
N TRP A 116 0.34 4.16 11.57
CA TRP A 116 0.19 2.98 12.42
C TRP A 116 0.41 3.29 13.91
N THR A 117 1.56 3.88 14.24
CA THR A 117 1.97 4.10 15.63
C THR A 117 1.18 5.23 16.31
N ARG A 118 0.68 6.20 15.53
CA ARG A 118 -0.13 7.32 16.02
C ARG A 118 -1.44 6.86 16.66
N PHE A 119 -1.97 5.71 16.24
CA PHE A 119 -3.25 5.17 16.69
C PHE A 119 -3.13 3.76 17.30
N ASN A 120 -1.90 3.27 17.53
CA ASN A 120 -1.54 1.90 17.96
C ASN A 120 -1.87 0.78 16.96
N ILE A 121 -2.75 1.05 16.00
CA ILE A 121 -3.03 0.28 14.79
C ILE A 121 -3.64 1.26 13.78
N GLU A 122 -3.35 1.10 12.49
CA GLU A 122 -3.79 2.09 11.50
C GLU A 122 -5.33 2.12 11.35
N PRO A 123 -5.95 3.32 11.25
CA PRO A 123 -7.33 3.44 10.81
C PRO A 123 -7.42 3.13 9.31
N GLU A 124 -8.63 2.85 8.82
CA GLU A 124 -8.86 2.74 7.38
C GLU A 124 -8.47 4.04 6.67
N GLU A 125 -8.83 5.20 7.23
CA GLU A 125 -8.45 6.51 6.68
C GLU A 125 -8.31 7.57 7.79
N PHE A 126 -7.39 8.51 7.58
CA PHE A 126 -7.28 9.75 8.34
C PHE A 126 -6.91 10.94 7.45
N ASP A 127 -7.22 12.15 7.90
CA ASP A 127 -6.69 13.37 7.28
C ASP A 127 -5.32 13.69 7.88
N PHE A 128 -4.26 13.59 7.07
CA PHE A 128 -2.88 13.77 7.54
C PHE A 128 -2.49 15.23 7.79
N LYS A 129 -3.26 16.21 7.30
CA LYS A 129 -3.04 17.62 7.62
C LYS A 129 -3.72 18.00 8.93
N ALA A 130 -4.93 17.50 9.15
CA ALA A 130 -5.68 17.73 10.39
C ALA A 130 -5.21 16.82 11.54
N ASP A 131 -4.52 15.71 11.23
CA ASP A 131 -4.15 14.64 12.17
C ASP A 131 -5.37 14.02 12.86
N THR A 132 -6.44 13.80 12.10
CA THR A 132 -7.73 13.29 12.59
C THR A 132 -8.24 12.12 11.77
N ILE A 133 -8.71 11.07 12.45
CA ILE A 133 -9.34 9.91 11.81
C ILE A 133 -10.61 10.34 11.06
N THR A 134 -10.73 9.90 9.81
CA THR A 134 -11.92 10.09 8.97
C THR A 134 -12.71 8.79 8.81
N SER A 135 -12.05 7.64 8.90
CA SER A 135 -12.67 6.32 8.94
C SER A 135 -11.95 5.43 9.95
N ALA A 136 -12.60 5.13 11.08
CA ALA A 136 -11.93 4.58 12.25
C ALA A 136 -11.76 3.06 12.28
N TYR A 137 -12.35 2.32 11.35
CA TYR A 137 -12.31 0.86 11.39
C TYR A 137 -10.95 0.33 10.92
N TYR A 138 -10.62 -0.92 11.27
CA TYR A 138 -9.45 -1.63 10.74
C TYR A 138 -9.84 -3.06 10.44
N ILE A 139 -9.79 -3.46 9.18
CA ILE A 139 -10.26 -4.79 8.73
C ILE A 139 -9.12 -5.78 8.49
N LEU A 140 -8.03 -5.69 9.26
CA LEU A 140 -6.87 -6.58 9.15
C LEU A 140 -6.08 -6.35 7.84
N ARG A 141 -6.06 -5.10 7.37
CA ARG A 141 -5.41 -4.63 6.15
C ARG A 141 -3.92 -5.01 6.08
N PRO A 142 -3.42 -5.45 4.91
CA PRO A 142 -2.03 -5.89 4.75
C PRO A 142 -1.02 -4.81 4.33
N GLU A 143 -1.45 -3.71 3.71
CA GLU A 143 -0.62 -2.91 2.80
C GLU A 143 0.58 -2.23 3.49
N ASN A 144 0.43 -1.82 4.75
CA ASN A 144 1.52 -1.23 5.52
C ASN A 144 2.59 -2.27 5.88
N LEU A 145 2.15 -3.47 6.27
CA LEU A 145 3.03 -4.60 6.55
C LEU A 145 3.68 -5.16 5.27
N GLU A 146 2.95 -5.15 4.15
CA GLU A 146 3.50 -5.43 2.82
C GLU A 146 4.66 -4.48 2.50
N SER A 147 4.43 -3.17 2.65
CA SER A 147 5.47 -2.17 2.38
C SER A 147 6.67 -2.33 3.32
N ALA A 148 6.45 -2.57 4.62
CA ALA A 148 7.55 -2.88 5.54
C ALA A 148 8.34 -4.12 5.09
N PHE A 149 7.66 -5.16 4.60
CA PHE A 149 8.30 -6.36 4.05
C PHE A 149 9.15 -6.06 2.81
N TYR A 150 8.61 -5.38 1.79
CA TYR A 150 9.38 -5.01 0.59
C TYR A 150 10.57 -4.12 0.94
N MET A 151 10.36 -3.10 1.79
CA MET A 151 11.42 -2.21 2.24
C MET A 151 12.53 -2.99 2.95
N TYR A 152 12.19 -3.89 3.88
CA TYR A 152 13.20 -4.71 4.57
C TYR A 152 13.98 -5.59 3.59
N ARG A 153 13.29 -6.33 2.73
CA ARG A 153 13.93 -7.27 1.80
C ARG A 153 14.81 -6.62 0.76
N LEU A 154 14.46 -5.41 0.31
CA LEU A 154 15.19 -4.72 -0.76
C LEU A 154 16.34 -3.86 -0.21
N THR A 155 16.27 -3.42 1.05
CA THR A 155 17.29 -2.54 1.65
C THR A 155 18.20 -3.23 2.66
N GLY A 156 17.73 -4.30 3.30
CA GLY A 156 18.40 -4.92 4.45
C GLY A 156 18.35 -4.08 5.73
N GLU A 157 17.64 -2.94 5.74
CA GLU A 157 17.59 -2.06 6.90
C GLU A 157 16.68 -2.61 7.99
N LEU A 158 17.28 -2.94 9.15
CA LEU A 158 16.58 -3.55 10.28
C LEU A 158 15.40 -2.72 10.80
N LYS A 159 15.36 -1.40 10.57
CA LYS A 159 14.22 -0.58 10.99
C LYS A 159 12.90 -1.07 10.40
N TYR A 160 12.87 -1.54 9.16
CA TYR A 160 11.65 -2.04 8.53
C TYR A 160 11.19 -3.38 9.09
N LEU A 161 12.14 -4.24 9.49
CA LEU A 161 11.85 -5.45 10.25
C LEU A 161 11.21 -5.12 11.61
N TRP A 162 11.74 -4.10 12.31
CA TRP A 162 11.16 -3.65 13.57
C TRP A 162 9.77 -3.03 13.40
N GLN A 163 9.54 -2.25 12.34
CA GLN A 163 8.21 -1.73 12.01
C GLN A 163 7.22 -2.88 11.79
N GLY A 164 7.57 -3.88 10.98
CA GLY A 164 6.70 -5.04 10.77
C GLY A 164 6.45 -5.86 12.04
N LYS A 165 7.44 -5.95 12.94
CA LYS A 165 7.25 -6.55 14.28
C LYS A 165 6.20 -5.79 15.08
N VAL A 166 6.30 -4.46 15.16
CA VAL A 166 5.31 -3.62 15.84
C VAL A 166 3.92 -3.85 15.25
N MET A 167 3.79 -3.90 13.91
CA MET A 167 2.51 -4.13 13.25
C MET A 167 1.90 -5.50 13.60
N VAL A 168 2.70 -6.56 13.55
CA VAL A 168 2.24 -7.91 13.92
C VAL A 168 1.85 -7.98 15.38
N GLU A 169 2.61 -7.34 16.28
CA GLU A 169 2.28 -7.27 17.71
C GLU A 169 0.97 -6.50 17.95
N SER A 170 0.76 -5.35 17.30
CA SER A 170 -0.50 -4.59 17.34
C SER A 170 -1.71 -5.43 16.90
N ILE A 171 -1.58 -6.19 15.80
CA ILE A 171 -2.65 -7.07 15.31
C ILE A 171 -2.96 -8.17 16.34
N ILE A 172 -1.93 -8.79 16.93
CA ILE A 172 -2.11 -9.81 17.96
C ILE A 172 -2.77 -9.23 19.21
N GLU A 173 -2.37 -8.04 19.64
CA GLU A 173 -2.89 -7.40 20.85
C GLU A 173 -4.35 -6.98 20.69
N HIS A 174 -4.68 -6.32 19.57
CA HIS A 174 -5.97 -5.65 19.42
C HIS A 174 -7.00 -6.50 18.68
N CYS A 175 -6.60 -7.37 17.75
CA CYS A 175 -7.53 -8.10 16.89
C CYS A 175 -7.76 -9.56 17.30
N LYS A 176 -6.85 -10.18 18.06
CA LYS A 176 -6.99 -11.58 18.48
C LYS A 176 -8.14 -11.77 19.50
N ASN A 177 -8.86 -12.87 19.36
CA ASN A 177 -9.84 -13.37 20.34
C ASN A 177 -9.71 -14.91 20.48
N ASP A 178 -10.60 -15.53 21.26
CA ASP A 178 -10.54 -16.98 21.51
C ASP A 178 -10.78 -17.85 20.26
N ALA A 179 -11.45 -17.30 19.23
CA ALA A 179 -11.77 -17.99 17.99
C ALA A 179 -10.76 -17.73 16.86
N GLY A 180 -9.92 -16.70 16.96
CA GLY A 180 -8.99 -16.30 15.90
C GLY A 180 -8.69 -14.81 15.96
N PHE A 181 -8.94 -14.09 14.86
CA PHE A 181 -8.78 -12.64 14.73
C PHE A 181 -10.08 -12.01 14.27
N ALA A 182 -10.28 -10.73 14.59
CA ALA A 182 -11.44 -9.97 14.18
C ALA A 182 -11.05 -8.53 13.80
N SER A 183 -11.76 -7.97 12.81
CA SER A 183 -11.67 -6.55 12.48
C SER A 183 -12.06 -5.68 13.68
N LEU A 184 -11.64 -4.42 13.66
CA LEU A 184 -12.01 -3.40 14.64
C LEU A 184 -13.03 -2.45 14.02
N LYS A 185 -14.10 -2.13 14.75
CA LYS A 185 -15.03 -1.05 14.38
C LYS A 185 -14.39 0.33 14.55
N ASN A 186 -13.53 0.46 15.55
CA ASN A 186 -12.85 1.71 15.86
C ASN A 186 -11.48 1.43 16.52
N VAL A 187 -10.41 1.88 15.88
CA VAL A 187 -9.02 1.72 16.36
C VAL A 187 -8.70 2.49 17.65
N GLN A 188 -9.57 3.42 18.07
CA GLN A 188 -9.42 4.16 19.33
C GLN A 188 -10.04 3.41 20.51
N THR A 189 -11.11 2.64 20.29
CA THR A 189 -11.80 1.88 21.34
C THR A 189 -11.43 0.40 21.36
N PHE A 190 -10.83 -0.10 20.28
CA PHE A 190 -10.53 -1.51 20.04
C PHE A 190 -11.76 -2.43 20.13
N GLU A 191 -12.96 -1.88 19.86
CA GLU A 191 -14.17 -2.67 19.74
C GLU A 191 -14.07 -3.58 18.51
N LYS A 192 -14.08 -4.90 18.73
CA LYS A 192 -14.01 -5.90 17.67
C LYS A 192 -15.37 -6.08 16.98
N THR A 193 -15.34 -6.33 15.67
CA THR A 193 -16.48 -6.87 14.93
C THR A 193 -16.56 -8.40 15.07
N ASN A 194 -17.52 -9.02 14.40
CA ASN A 194 -17.54 -10.47 14.18
C ASN A 194 -17.24 -10.79 12.69
N SER A 195 -16.15 -10.24 12.18
CA SER A 195 -15.72 -10.43 10.79
C SER A 195 -14.20 -10.59 10.71
N MET A 196 -13.75 -11.37 9.73
CA MET A 196 -12.34 -11.56 9.38
C MET A 196 -12.29 -11.79 7.87
N GLU A 197 -11.64 -10.87 7.17
CA GLU A 197 -11.57 -10.90 5.71
C GLU A 197 -10.63 -11.99 5.21
N SER A 198 -10.89 -12.52 4.01
CA SER A 198 -10.09 -13.60 3.41
C SER A 198 -8.63 -13.20 3.18
N PHE A 199 -8.38 -11.94 2.84
CA PHE A 199 -7.03 -11.39 2.65
C PHE A 199 -6.19 -11.42 3.94
N PHE A 200 -6.80 -11.56 5.13
CA PHE A 200 -6.00 -11.77 6.34
C PHE A 200 -5.12 -13.04 6.22
N PHE A 201 -5.67 -14.12 5.65
CA PHE A 201 -4.92 -15.34 5.35
C PHE A 201 -4.07 -15.22 4.09
N GLY A 202 -4.62 -14.56 3.06
CA GLY A 202 -3.95 -14.38 1.78
C GLY A 202 -2.69 -13.52 1.89
N GLU A 203 -2.73 -12.47 2.70
CA GLU A 203 -1.80 -11.36 2.62
C GLU A 203 -1.19 -11.06 3.98
N THR A 204 -1.99 -10.61 4.96
CA THR A 204 -1.48 -10.11 6.24
C THR A 204 -0.63 -11.15 6.97
N LEU A 205 -1.14 -12.38 7.11
CA LEU A 205 -0.37 -13.49 7.72
C LEU A 205 0.81 -13.92 6.85
N LYS A 206 0.71 -13.81 5.52
CA LYS A 206 1.80 -14.15 4.61
C LYS A 206 2.95 -13.15 4.74
N TYR A 207 2.67 -11.84 4.75
CA TYR A 207 3.69 -10.82 4.97
C TYR A 207 4.24 -10.86 6.40
N ALA A 208 3.40 -11.12 7.40
CA ALA A 208 3.84 -11.36 8.77
C ALA A 208 4.83 -12.53 8.86
N TYR A 209 4.61 -13.61 8.13
CA TYR A 209 5.56 -14.72 8.05
C TYR A 209 6.82 -14.33 7.25
N LEU A 210 6.63 -13.78 6.04
CA LEU A 210 7.70 -13.52 5.10
C LEU A 210 8.69 -12.47 5.59
N ILE A 211 8.29 -11.48 6.39
CA ILE A 211 9.24 -10.48 6.89
C ILE A 211 10.27 -11.06 7.86
N PHE A 212 9.89 -12.08 8.66
CA PHE A 212 10.80 -12.77 9.59
C PHE A 212 11.46 -14.02 9.00
N ALA A 213 10.97 -14.52 7.87
CA ALA A 213 11.53 -15.70 7.23
C ALA A 213 12.94 -15.44 6.64
N PRO A 214 13.77 -16.48 6.45
CA PRO A 214 15.04 -16.35 5.71
C PRO A 214 14.83 -15.78 4.31
N GLU A 215 15.79 -15.01 3.78
CA GLU A 215 15.71 -14.42 2.43
C GLU A 215 15.50 -15.45 1.32
N SER A 216 16.02 -16.67 1.50
CA SER A 216 15.83 -17.77 0.55
C SER A 216 14.39 -18.26 0.41
N THR A 217 13.46 -17.82 1.27
CA THR A 217 12.06 -18.25 1.27
C THR A 217 11.30 -17.72 0.05
N LEU A 218 11.60 -16.49 -0.39
CA LEU A 218 11.01 -15.87 -1.56
C LEU A 218 12.07 -15.03 -2.30
N ASP A 219 12.35 -15.43 -3.54
CA ASP A 219 13.33 -14.77 -4.40
C ASP A 219 12.61 -13.85 -5.41
N PHE A 220 12.74 -12.53 -5.21
CA PHE A 220 12.13 -11.52 -6.09
C PHE A 220 12.67 -11.54 -7.53
N LYS A 221 13.78 -12.24 -7.81
CA LYS A 221 14.25 -12.46 -9.18
C LYS A 221 13.47 -13.57 -9.90
N LYS A 222 12.69 -14.35 -9.16
CA LYS A 222 11.95 -15.52 -9.68
C LYS A 222 10.45 -15.44 -9.44
N VAL A 223 10.01 -14.59 -8.51
CA VAL A 223 8.61 -14.51 -8.07
C VAL A 223 8.17 -13.06 -7.99
N VAL A 224 6.97 -12.79 -8.49
CA VAL A 224 6.19 -11.58 -8.23
C VAL A 224 4.96 -11.99 -7.44
N LEU A 225 4.68 -11.27 -6.35
CA LEU A 225 3.41 -11.43 -5.62
C LEU A 225 2.35 -10.57 -6.30
N THR A 226 1.12 -11.06 -6.50
CA THR A 226 -0.03 -10.24 -6.95
C THR A 226 -0.40 -9.17 -5.92
N THR A 227 -1.44 -8.36 -6.19
CA THR A 227 -2.01 -7.47 -5.17
C THR A 227 -2.55 -8.29 -3.99
N GLU A 228 -3.27 -9.39 -4.21
CA GLU A 228 -3.62 -10.37 -3.16
C GLU A 228 -2.46 -11.28 -2.64
N ALA A 229 -1.21 -10.83 -2.76
CA ALA A 229 0.00 -11.52 -2.32
C ALA A 229 0.19 -12.97 -2.85
N HIS A 230 -0.47 -13.39 -3.93
CA HIS A 230 -0.29 -14.72 -4.50
C HIS A 230 1.02 -14.79 -5.30
N PRO A 231 1.89 -15.80 -5.09
CA PRO A 231 3.16 -15.87 -5.78
C PRO A 231 3.02 -16.41 -7.20
N PHE A 232 3.46 -15.63 -8.18
CA PHE A 232 3.57 -16.03 -9.58
C PHE A 232 5.04 -16.11 -9.97
N LYS A 233 5.40 -17.17 -10.69
CA LYS A 233 6.76 -17.34 -11.22
C LYS A 233 6.97 -16.39 -12.40
N ILE A 234 8.07 -15.65 -12.36
CA ILE A 234 8.54 -14.87 -13.50
C ILE A 234 8.94 -15.87 -14.60
N GLY A 235 8.32 -15.75 -15.77
CA GLY A 235 8.70 -16.55 -16.93
C GLY A 235 10.14 -16.23 -17.34
N LYS A 236 10.87 -17.21 -17.89
CA LYS A 236 12.12 -16.87 -18.60
C LYS A 236 11.73 -15.99 -19.77
N ALA A 237 12.25 -14.76 -19.84
CA ALA A 237 12.16 -13.94 -21.05
C ALA A 237 12.70 -14.78 -22.21
N ASN A 238 11.90 -14.96 -23.26
CA ASN A 238 12.35 -15.58 -24.51
C ASN A 238 13.32 -14.66 -25.24
#